data_AF-A0A7W0G5V1-F1
#
_entry.id   AF-A0A7W0G5V1-F1
#
_cell.length_a   1.000
_cell.length_b   1.000
_cell.length_c   1.000
_cell.angle_alpha   90.00
_cell.angle_beta   90.00
_cell.angle_gamma   90.00
#
_symmetry.space_group_name_H-M   'P 1'
#
loop_
_entity.id
_entity.type
_entity.pdbx_description
1 polymer ?
#
loop_
_entity_poly.entity_id
_entity_poly.type
_entity_poly.pdbx_seq_one_letter_code
_entity_poly.pdbx_strand_id
1 'polypeptide(L)'
;MKPLLAKSYDREKHRNLPPDYALLTQHSRDVANACDALAIAVGRTALHNAELDLAEFERFRLTLRANGWIQDLGKASSHFQQMVSGDQQIRQLVRHETISGMLMLLDDRFRKWLAPLSETILASVWGAMGHHRKFDESTAPEQTTALTVHVAHEDFSQILADMSESLGLSAPPQFERDLVLARDSRETCDLQAREAIRDLQDDFIDREAEFADEGERRMLALVKAFGIAADVAASAVAAKGQWARDYSLTDYVAESFAIGLKPADLSRL
;
A
#
# COMPACT_ATOMS: atom_id res chain seq x y z
N MET A 1 -13.30 16.99 9.43
CA MET A 1 -12.63 16.18 10.47
C MET A 1 -11.15 16.60 10.51
N LYS A 2 -10.24 16.04 11.34
CA LYS A 2 -8.80 16.26 11.09
C LYS A 2 -8.39 15.34 9.93
N PRO A 3 -7.64 15.82 8.92
CA PRO A 3 -7.27 14.97 7.79
C PRO A 3 -6.39 13.79 8.25
N LEU A 4 -6.53 12.66 7.57
CA LEU A 4 -5.70 11.48 7.76
C LEU A 4 -4.31 11.73 7.17
N LEU A 5 -3.28 11.42 7.95
CA LEU A 5 -1.88 11.65 7.59
C LEU A 5 -1.19 10.33 7.20
N ALA A 6 -0.35 10.37 6.16
CA ALA A 6 0.57 9.30 5.82
C ALA A 6 1.93 9.42 6.54
N LYS A 7 2.31 10.62 6.98
CA LYS A 7 3.59 10.89 7.65
C LYS A 7 3.53 12.17 8.47
N SER A 8 4.45 12.30 9.42
CA SER A 8 4.61 13.54 10.19
C SER A 8 5.10 14.70 9.32
N TYR A 9 4.80 15.92 9.75
CA TYR A 9 5.26 17.15 9.10
C TYR A 9 5.61 18.20 10.16
N ASP A 10 6.36 19.21 9.74
CA ASP A 10 6.71 20.35 10.60
C ASP A 10 5.48 21.25 10.82
N ARG A 11 4.87 21.13 12.00
CA ARG A 11 3.69 21.90 12.39
C ARG A 11 4.00 23.38 12.62
N GLU A 12 5.25 23.75 12.92
CA GLU A 12 5.63 25.16 13.04
C GLU A 12 5.69 25.84 11.68
N LYS A 13 6.17 25.11 10.66
CA LYS A 13 6.17 25.57 9.27
C LYS A 13 4.77 25.53 8.64
N HIS A 14 3.94 24.56 9.02
CA HIS A 14 2.61 24.31 8.43
C HIS A 14 1.50 24.40 9.48
N ARG A 15 1.34 25.58 10.11
CA ARG A 15 0.45 25.79 11.28
C ARG A 15 -1.05 25.57 11.00
N ASN A 16 -1.50 25.91 9.80
CA ASN A 16 -2.93 25.98 9.49
C ASN A 16 -3.46 24.73 8.79
N LEU A 17 -2.62 24.04 8.02
CA LEU A 17 -3.00 22.89 7.21
C LEU A 17 -1.78 22.00 6.99
N PRO A 18 -1.91 20.67 7.06
CA PRO A 18 -0.86 19.77 6.61
C PRO A 18 -0.50 20.04 5.15
N PRO A 19 0.79 19.98 4.77
CA PRO A 19 1.18 19.98 3.36
C PRO A 19 0.73 18.68 2.68
N ASP A 20 0.54 18.71 1.36
CA ASP A 20 -0.01 17.56 0.62
C ASP A 20 0.81 16.29 0.81
N TYR A 21 2.14 16.38 0.85
CA TYR A 21 3.02 15.22 1.06
C TYR A 21 2.75 14.46 2.37
N ALA A 22 2.10 15.11 3.33
CA ALA A 22 1.76 14.53 4.62
C ALA A 22 0.38 13.86 4.61
N LEU A 23 -0.50 14.18 3.66
CA LEU A 23 -1.86 13.66 3.58
C LEU A 23 -1.87 12.22 3.09
N LEU A 24 -2.71 11.38 3.70
CA LEU A 24 -2.87 9.98 3.29
C LEU A 24 -3.48 9.88 1.89
N THR A 25 -4.47 10.74 1.58
CA THR A 25 -5.10 10.82 0.26
C THR A 25 -4.08 11.07 -0.84
N GLN A 26 -3.20 12.05 -0.65
CA GLN A 26 -2.17 12.36 -1.65
C GLN A 26 -1.11 11.26 -1.73
N HIS A 27 -0.64 10.75 -0.60
CA HIS A 27 0.35 9.68 -0.58
C HIS A 27 -0.17 8.43 -1.32
N SER A 28 -1.43 8.02 -1.13
CA SER A 28 -2.02 6.90 -1.86
C SER A 28 -2.05 7.13 -3.38
N ARG A 29 -2.40 8.34 -3.84
CA ARG A 29 -2.33 8.72 -5.26
C ARG A 29 -0.91 8.65 -5.80
N ASP A 30 0.04 9.23 -5.06
CA ASP A 30 1.44 9.31 -5.49
C ASP A 30 2.06 7.93 -5.63
N VAL A 31 1.80 7.02 -4.69
CA VAL A 31 2.29 5.64 -4.77
C VAL A 31 1.66 4.93 -5.97
N ALA A 32 0.34 5.00 -6.15
CA ALA A 32 -0.33 4.35 -7.28
C ALA A 32 0.17 4.91 -8.64
N ASN A 33 0.42 6.22 -8.72
CA ASN A 33 0.99 6.85 -9.91
C ASN A 33 2.45 6.46 -10.14
N ALA A 34 3.26 6.38 -9.08
CA ALA A 34 4.65 5.92 -9.17
C ALA A 34 4.71 4.44 -9.61
N CYS A 35 3.81 3.60 -9.10
CA CYS A 35 3.59 2.24 -9.55
C CYS A 35 3.34 2.18 -11.07
N ASP A 36 2.39 2.97 -11.56
CA ASP A 36 2.07 3.01 -12.99
C ASP A 36 3.25 3.51 -13.85
N ALA A 37 3.89 4.59 -13.42
CA ALA A 37 5.04 5.17 -14.10
C ALA A 37 6.22 4.18 -14.18
N LEU A 38 6.50 3.45 -13.09
CA LEU A 38 7.54 2.42 -13.05
C LEU A 38 7.21 1.26 -13.99
N ALA A 39 5.95 0.79 -14.00
CA ALA A 39 5.53 -0.26 -14.94
C ALA A 39 5.72 0.20 -16.39
N ILE A 40 5.31 1.42 -16.74
CA ILE A 40 5.47 1.95 -18.10
C ILE A 40 6.95 2.09 -18.48
N ALA A 41 7.77 2.65 -17.58
CA ALA A 41 9.16 2.96 -17.88
C ALA A 41 10.04 1.71 -18.04
N VAL A 42 9.87 0.72 -17.16
CA VAL A 42 10.80 -0.43 -17.07
C VAL A 42 10.10 -1.78 -16.90
N GLY A 43 8.77 -1.83 -16.81
CA GLY A 43 8.03 -3.07 -16.54
C GLY A 43 8.25 -4.16 -17.59
N ARG A 44 8.26 -3.83 -18.89
CA ARG A 44 8.55 -4.81 -19.95
C ARG A 44 9.96 -5.41 -19.82
N THR A 45 10.96 -4.58 -19.53
CA THR A 45 12.33 -5.03 -19.27
C THR A 45 12.41 -5.90 -18.03
N ALA A 46 11.68 -5.53 -16.96
CA ALA A 46 11.64 -6.30 -15.72
C ALA A 46 10.98 -7.67 -15.92
N LEU A 47 9.86 -7.76 -16.65
CA LEU A 47 9.23 -9.02 -17.01
C LEU A 47 10.18 -9.90 -17.82
N HIS A 48 10.82 -9.35 -18.85
CA HIS A 48 11.81 -10.07 -19.65
C HIS A 48 12.96 -10.61 -18.80
N ASN A 49 13.53 -9.79 -17.90
CA ASN A 49 14.63 -10.19 -17.03
C ASN A 49 14.21 -11.21 -15.97
N ALA A 50 12.93 -11.25 -15.60
CA ALA A 50 12.35 -12.29 -14.76
C ALA A 50 11.90 -13.52 -15.56
N GLU A 51 12.17 -13.56 -16.87
CA GLU A 51 11.75 -14.62 -17.79
C GLU A 51 10.23 -14.84 -17.79
N LEU A 52 9.46 -13.77 -17.62
CA LEU A 52 7.99 -13.76 -17.72
C LEU A 52 7.55 -13.35 -19.13
N ASP A 53 6.39 -13.85 -19.55
CA ASP A 53 5.81 -13.48 -20.85
C ASP A 53 5.47 -11.97 -20.86
N LEU A 54 5.82 -11.29 -21.94
CA LEU A 54 5.45 -9.89 -22.16
C LEU A 54 3.95 -9.69 -22.34
N ALA A 55 3.19 -10.75 -22.63
CA ALA A 55 1.73 -10.74 -22.61
C ALA A 55 1.17 -10.42 -21.20
N GLU A 56 1.91 -10.72 -20.14
CA GLU A 56 1.52 -10.42 -18.75
C GLU A 56 1.63 -8.93 -18.39
N PHE A 57 2.13 -8.07 -19.30
CA PHE A 57 2.41 -6.67 -18.99
C PHE A 57 1.20 -5.90 -18.43
N GLU A 58 0.02 -6.05 -19.03
CA GLU A 58 -1.17 -5.33 -18.54
C GLU A 58 -1.64 -5.87 -17.17
N ARG A 59 -1.52 -7.19 -16.94
CA ARG A 59 -1.79 -7.79 -15.63
C ARG A 59 -0.80 -7.29 -14.58
N PHE A 60 0.50 -7.28 -14.88
CA PHE A 60 1.54 -6.73 -14.01
C PHE A 60 1.26 -5.27 -13.65
N ARG A 61 0.96 -4.45 -14.66
CA ARG A 61 0.64 -3.03 -14.48
C ARG A 61 -0.60 -2.82 -13.61
N LEU A 62 -1.68 -3.55 -13.85
CA LEU A 62 -2.90 -3.52 -13.03
C LEU A 62 -2.60 -3.93 -11.59
N THR A 63 -1.85 -5.03 -11.40
CA THR A 63 -1.43 -5.54 -10.09
C THR A 63 -0.64 -4.50 -9.31
N LEU A 64 0.28 -3.83 -9.98
CA LEU A 64 1.14 -2.84 -9.34
C LEU A 64 0.36 -1.57 -8.95
N ARG A 65 -0.60 -1.13 -9.78
CA ARG A 65 -1.49 -0.01 -9.42
C ARG A 65 -2.37 -0.36 -8.23
N ALA A 66 -2.97 -1.56 -8.21
CA ALA A 66 -3.77 -2.03 -7.09
C ALA A 66 -2.92 -2.13 -5.81
N ASN A 67 -1.71 -2.67 -5.90
CA ASN A 67 -0.74 -2.69 -4.82
C ASN A 67 -0.48 -1.30 -4.21
N GLY A 68 -0.22 -0.29 -5.06
CA GLY A 68 0.06 1.07 -4.62
C GLY A 68 -1.09 1.74 -3.87
N TRP A 69 -2.33 1.47 -4.27
CA TRP A 69 -3.52 1.94 -3.55
C TRP A 69 -3.71 1.25 -2.19
N ILE A 70 -3.39 -0.05 -2.10
CA ILE A 70 -3.71 -0.87 -0.93
C ILE A 70 -2.69 -0.70 0.20
N GLN A 71 -1.40 -0.58 -0.11
CA GLN A 71 -0.32 -0.81 0.88
C GLN A 71 -0.44 0.01 2.16
N ASP A 72 -0.99 1.22 2.07
CA ASP A 72 -1.04 2.19 3.16
C ASP A 72 -2.43 2.50 3.70
N LEU A 73 -3.48 1.77 3.29
CA LEU A 73 -4.85 1.97 3.81
C LEU A 73 -4.91 1.85 5.34
N GLY A 74 -4.13 0.94 5.92
CA GLY A 74 -4.03 0.77 7.38
C GLY A 74 -3.45 1.97 8.14
N LYS A 75 -2.86 2.95 7.44
CA LYS A 75 -2.41 4.21 8.07
C LYS A 75 -3.61 5.02 8.58
N ALA A 76 -4.83 4.74 8.12
CA ALA A 76 -6.07 5.27 8.68
C ALA A 76 -6.39 4.74 10.10
N SER A 77 -5.50 3.97 10.74
CA SER A 77 -5.67 3.54 12.12
C SER A 77 -5.33 4.64 13.14
N SER A 78 -6.05 4.67 14.25
CA SER A 78 -5.87 5.65 15.33
C SER A 78 -4.45 5.61 15.90
N HIS A 79 -3.85 4.42 16.04
CA HIS A 79 -2.47 4.27 16.50
C HIS A 79 -1.46 4.89 15.52
N PHE A 80 -1.63 4.67 14.21
CA PHE A 80 -0.76 5.30 13.22
C PHE A 80 -0.96 6.81 13.22
N GLN A 81 -2.21 7.29 13.23
CA GLN A 81 -2.53 8.72 13.28
C GLN A 81 -1.96 9.41 14.51
N GLN A 82 -2.00 8.76 15.67
CA GLN A 82 -1.37 9.24 16.92
C GLN A 82 0.15 9.31 16.79
N MET A 83 0.78 8.26 16.22
CA MET A 83 2.22 8.22 15.98
C MET A 83 2.68 9.39 15.12
N VAL A 84 2.04 9.60 13.97
CA VAL A 84 2.44 10.67 13.04
C VAL A 84 2.02 12.06 13.52
N SER A 85 1.09 12.14 14.48
CA SER A 85 0.62 13.40 15.05
C SER A 85 1.48 13.94 16.18
N GLY A 86 2.37 13.15 16.79
CA GLY A 86 3.31 13.63 17.80
C GLY A 86 3.71 12.62 18.87
N ASP A 87 2.99 11.49 19.00
CA ASP A 87 3.35 10.44 19.96
C ASP A 87 4.14 9.32 19.28
N GLN A 88 5.40 9.62 18.97
CA GLN A 88 6.29 8.68 18.26
C GLN A 88 6.58 7.39 19.05
N GLN A 89 6.22 7.33 20.33
CA GLN A 89 6.49 6.18 21.20
C GLN A 89 5.27 5.28 21.41
N ILE A 90 4.13 5.60 20.78
CA ILE A 90 2.95 4.73 20.85
C ILE A 90 3.28 3.32 20.36
N ARG A 91 2.91 2.32 21.15
CA ARG A 91 2.93 0.92 20.74
C ARG A 91 1.69 0.62 19.90
N GLN A 92 1.90 0.31 18.63
CA GLN A 92 0.82 -0.07 17.73
C GLN A 92 0.45 -1.54 17.92
N LEU A 93 -0.86 -1.83 18.05
CA LEU A 93 -1.40 -3.20 18.14
C LEU A 93 -0.92 -4.09 17.00
N VAL A 94 -1.00 -3.59 15.77
CA VAL A 94 -0.50 -4.21 14.56
C VAL A 94 0.01 -3.10 13.64
N ARG A 95 0.89 -3.45 12.70
CA ARG A 95 1.43 -2.48 11.74
C ARG A 95 0.41 -2.20 10.65
N HIS A 96 0.51 -1.02 10.02
CA HIS A 96 -0.50 -0.58 9.05
C HIS A 96 -0.58 -1.48 7.82
N GLU A 97 0.54 -2.06 7.38
CA GLU A 97 0.56 -3.00 6.26
C GLU A 97 -0.32 -4.24 6.54
N THR A 98 -0.36 -4.71 7.79
CA THR A 98 -1.20 -5.82 8.22
C THR A 98 -2.67 -5.42 8.24
N ILE A 99 -2.98 -4.20 8.71
CA ILE A 99 -4.36 -3.68 8.70
C ILE A 99 -4.88 -3.57 7.26
N SER A 100 -4.05 -3.08 6.33
CA SER A 100 -4.41 -3.06 4.89
C SER A 100 -4.78 -4.46 4.40
N GLY A 101 -3.99 -5.48 4.72
CA GLY A 101 -4.28 -6.88 4.38
C GLY A 101 -5.58 -7.40 4.98
N MET A 102 -5.81 -7.15 6.29
CA MET A 102 -7.04 -7.53 6.98
C MET A 102 -8.27 -6.93 6.31
N LEU A 103 -8.23 -5.63 5.97
CA LEU A 103 -9.34 -4.96 5.30
C LEU A 103 -9.62 -5.60 3.94
N MET A 104 -8.59 -5.82 3.11
CA MET A 104 -8.80 -6.29 1.74
C MET A 104 -9.19 -7.77 1.65
N LEU A 105 -8.67 -8.63 2.53
CA LEU A 105 -8.83 -10.08 2.43
C LEU A 105 -9.88 -10.67 3.38
N LEU A 106 -10.19 -10.01 4.50
CA LEU A 106 -11.09 -10.56 5.51
C LEU A 106 -12.44 -9.85 5.58
N ASP A 107 -12.54 -8.58 5.19
CA ASP A 107 -13.83 -7.88 5.15
C ASP A 107 -14.59 -8.20 3.85
N ASP A 108 -15.75 -8.82 4.00
CA ASP A 108 -16.61 -9.25 2.88
C ASP A 108 -16.98 -8.14 1.90
N ARG A 109 -17.08 -6.88 2.35
CA ARG A 109 -17.43 -5.75 1.47
C ARG A 109 -16.28 -5.44 0.53
N PHE A 110 -15.06 -5.39 1.04
CA PHE A 110 -13.86 -5.21 0.24
C PHE A 110 -13.64 -6.38 -0.71
N ARG A 111 -13.77 -7.63 -0.22
CA ARG A 111 -13.64 -8.83 -1.06
C ARG A 111 -14.61 -8.81 -2.24
N LYS A 112 -15.88 -8.49 -2.01
CA LYS A 112 -16.90 -8.39 -3.07
C LYS A 112 -16.61 -7.26 -4.04
N TRP A 113 -16.17 -6.11 -3.54
CA TRP A 113 -15.84 -4.95 -4.39
C TRP A 113 -14.60 -5.20 -5.26
N LEU A 114 -13.60 -5.90 -4.75
CA LEU A 114 -12.34 -6.20 -5.43
C LEU A 114 -12.39 -7.49 -6.27
N ALA A 115 -13.48 -8.25 -6.19
CA ALA A 115 -13.67 -9.48 -6.95
C ALA A 115 -13.40 -9.35 -8.47
N PRO A 116 -13.70 -8.22 -9.16
CA PRO A 116 -13.37 -8.05 -10.57
C PRO A 116 -11.87 -8.09 -10.89
N LEU A 117 -10.99 -7.85 -9.91
CA LEU A 117 -9.55 -7.96 -10.09
C LEU A 117 -9.07 -9.42 -10.14
N SER A 118 -9.91 -10.38 -9.73
CA SER A 118 -9.62 -11.82 -9.78
C SER A 118 -8.24 -12.14 -9.19
N GLU A 119 -7.44 -12.96 -9.87
CA GLU A 119 -6.08 -13.37 -9.53
C GLU A 119 -5.10 -12.21 -9.23
N THR A 120 -5.40 -11.00 -9.70
CA THR A 120 -4.59 -9.81 -9.42
C THR A 120 -4.63 -9.40 -7.96
N ILE A 121 -5.76 -9.62 -7.26
CA ILE A 121 -5.93 -9.07 -5.91
C ILE A 121 -4.94 -9.67 -4.92
N LEU A 122 -4.66 -10.97 -5.04
CA LEU A 122 -3.82 -11.69 -4.10
C LEU A 122 -2.38 -11.17 -4.17
N ALA A 123 -1.79 -11.15 -5.37
CA ALA A 123 -0.45 -10.62 -5.58
C ALA A 123 -0.35 -9.14 -5.19
N SER A 124 -1.41 -8.35 -5.44
CA SER A 124 -1.48 -6.95 -5.04
C SER A 124 -1.43 -6.77 -3.52
N VAL A 125 -2.29 -7.50 -2.78
CA VAL A 125 -2.37 -7.41 -1.32
C VAL A 125 -1.12 -7.98 -0.66
N TRP A 126 -0.60 -9.11 -1.14
CA TRP A 126 0.61 -9.72 -0.59
C TRP A 126 1.86 -8.87 -0.83
N GLY A 127 1.98 -8.29 -2.02
CA GLY A 127 3.00 -7.27 -2.29
C GLY A 127 2.87 -6.09 -1.34
N ALA A 128 1.64 -5.66 -1.05
CA ALA A 128 1.32 -4.53 -0.19
C ALA A 128 1.66 -4.84 1.27
N MET A 129 1.29 -6.01 1.80
CA MET A 129 1.68 -6.42 3.15
C MET A 129 3.21 -6.56 3.30
N GLY A 130 3.89 -6.92 2.20
CA GLY A 130 5.34 -7.08 2.16
C GLY A 130 6.16 -5.78 2.04
N HIS A 131 5.56 -4.60 1.87
CA HIS A 131 6.28 -3.38 1.48
C HIS A 131 7.27 -2.87 2.54
N HIS A 132 7.02 -3.14 3.83
CA HIS A 132 7.97 -2.82 4.91
C HIS A 132 8.84 -3.99 5.37
N ARG A 133 8.74 -5.17 4.73
CA ARG A 133 9.52 -6.40 5.02
C ARG A 133 9.40 -6.95 6.45
N LYS A 134 8.45 -6.46 7.25
CA LYS A 134 8.22 -6.89 8.64
C LYS A 134 6.96 -7.71 8.85
N PHE A 135 6.26 -8.02 7.76
CA PHE A 135 5.20 -9.02 7.78
C PHE A 135 5.80 -10.36 7.36
N ASP A 136 5.85 -11.28 8.32
CA ASP A 136 6.32 -12.66 8.16
C ASP A 136 5.51 -13.62 9.07
N GLU A 137 5.90 -14.89 9.09
CA GLU A 137 5.30 -15.94 9.92
C GLU A 137 5.31 -15.64 11.44
N SER A 138 6.19 -14.75 11.89
CA SER A 138 6.29 -14.34 13.29
C SER A 138 5.43 -13.13 13.65
N THR A 139 4.74 -12.55 12.67
CA THR A 139 3.82 -11.42 12.89
C THR A 139 2.78 -11.80 13.94
N ALA A 140 2.67 -11.00 14.99
CA ALA A 140 1.69 -11.17 16.04
C ALA A 140 1.21 -9.80 16.53
N PRO A 141 -0.01 -9.69 17.07
CA PRO A 141 -0.45 -8.43 17.66
C PRO A 141 0.33 -8.14 18.94
N GLU A 142 0.64 -6.87 19.16
CA GLU A 142 1.29 -6.35 20.36
C GLU A 142 0.37 -6.37 21.58
N GLN A 143 0.94 -6.35 22.78
CA GLN A 143 0.17 -6.17 24.02
C GLN A 143 -0.04 -4.68 24.27
N THR A 144 -1.15 -4.16 23.76
CA THR A 144 -1.55 -2.75 23.86
C THR A 144 -3.08 -2.65 23.70
N THR A 145 -3.63 -1.44 23.80
CA THR A 145 -5.07 -1.16 23.67
C THR A 145 -5.61 -1.47 22.28
N ALA A 146 -6.92 -1.68 22.17
CA ALA A 146 -7.62 -1.68 20.89
C ALA A 146 -7.37 -0.39 20.08
N LEU A 147 -7.37 -0.51 18.76
CA LEU A 147 -7.29 0.61 17.83
C LEU A 147 -8.59 0.77 17.05
N THR A 148 -8.78 1.97 16.50
CA THR A 148 -9.88 2.28 15.58
C THR A 148 -9.31 2.44 14.18
N VAL A 149 -9.91 1.80 13.19
CA VAL A 149 -9.60 2.03 11.77
C VAL A 149 -10.67 2.97 11.22
N HIS A 150 -10.24 4.15 10.77
CA HIS A 150 -11.10 5.26 10.36
C HIS A 150 -11.74 5.06 8.98
N VAL A 151 -12.40 3.93 8.76
CA VAL A 151 -13.01 3.56 7.47
C VAL A 151 -14.25 4.38 7.12
N ALA A 152 -14.89 5.03 8.09
CA ALA A 152 -16.00 5.96 7.84
C ALA A 152 -15.53 7.41 7.62
N HIS A 153 -14.21 7.65 7.61
CA HIS A 153 -13.64 8.97 7.40
C HIS A 153 -13.79 9.44 5.95
N GLU A 154 -13.96 10.75 5.74
CA GLU A 154 -14.09 11.37 4.42
C GLU A 154 -12.86 11.11 3.53
N ASP A 155 -11.65 11.32 4.05
CA ASP A 155 -10.40 10.99 3.37
C ASP A 155 -10.27 9.50 2.99
N PHE A 156 -10.72 8.58 3.84
CA PHE A 156 -10.67 7.16 3.52
C PHE A 156 -11.65 6.83 2.37
N SER A 157 -12.84 7.41 2.42
CA SER A 157 -13.83 7.31 1.34
C SER A 157 -13.30 7.90 0.03
N GLN A 158 -12.57 9.02 0.09
CA GLN A 158 -11.94 9.62 -1.08
C GLN A 158 -10.86 8.71 -1.68
N ILE A 159 -10.02 8.07 -0.85
CA ILE A 159 -9.02 7.11 -1.33
C ILE A 159 -9.69 5.96 -2.07
N LEU A 160 -10.79 5.40 -1.53
CA LEU A 160 -11.51 4.32 -2.19
C LEU A 160 -12.19 4.77 -3.49
N ALA A 161 -12.68 6.00 -3.55
CA ALA A 161 -13.25 6.58 -4.77
C ALA A 161 -12.18 6.73 -5.86
N ASP A 162 -11.02 7.28 -5.52
CA ASP A 162 -9.90 7.42 -6.47
C ASP A 162 -9.35 6.06 -6.91
N MET A 163 -9.28 5.09 -5.98
CA MET A 163 -8.92 3.70 -6.29
C MET A 163 -9.94 3.07 -7.25
N SER A 164 -11.23 3.30 -7.04
CA SER A 164 -12.30 2.81 -7.92
C SER A 164 -12.13 3.33 -9.34
N GLU A 165 -11.97 4.64 -9.49
CA GLU A 165 -11.73 5.28 -10.79
C GLU A 165 -10.45 4.75 -11.45
N SER A 166 -9.35 4.71 -10.69
CA SER A 166 -8.06 4.23 -11.16
C SER A 166 -8.14 2.79 -11.67
N LEU A 167 -8.79 1.89 -10.93
CA LEU A 167 -8.82 0.46 -11.24
C LEU A 167 -10.02 0.03 -12.08
N GLY A 168 -10.91 0.96 -12.46
CA GLY A 168 -12.12 0.66 -13.23
C GLY A 168 -13.12 -0.19 -12.46
N LEU A 169 -13.21 -0.01 -11.15
CA LEU A 169 -14.12 -0.77 -10.27
C LEU A 169 -15.50 -0.10 -10.17
N SER A 170 -16.46 -0.82 -9.59
CA SER A 170 -17.74 -0.23 -9.20
C SER A 170 -17.58 0.72 -8.00
N ALA A 171 -18.68 1.35 -7.59
CA ALA A 171 -18.70 2.22 -6.42
C ALA A 171 -18.13 1.50 -5.18
N PRO A 172 -17.22 2.15 -4.41
CA PRO A 172 -16.58 1.52 -3.27
C PRO A 172 -17.56 1.24 -2.12
N PRO A 173 -17.21 0.32 -1.21
CA PRO A 173 -18.01 0.10 0.00
C PRO A 173 -18.07 1.36 0.86
N GLN A 174 -19.24 1.62 1.43
CA GLN A 174 -19.47 2.71 2.38
C GLN A 174 -19.57 2.16 3.80
N PHE A 175 -19.12 2.95 4.77
CA PHE A 175 -19.08 2.58 6.18
C PHE A 175 -19.81 3.65 6.99
N GLU A 176 -20.80 3.24 7.78
CA GLU A 176 -21.54 4.14 8.67
C GLU A 176 -20.77 4.47 9.95
N ARG A 177 -19.80 3.62 10.31
CA ARG A 177 -18.94 3.78 11.48
C ARG A 177 -17.56 3.19 11.24
N ASP A 178 -16.61 3.63 12.05
CA ASP A 178 -15.26 3.06 12.10
C ASP A 178 -15.26 1.63 12.66
N LEU A 179 -14.19 0.90 12.36
CA LEU A 179 -13.97 -0.46 12.87
C LEU A 179 -13.05 -0.43 14.08
N VAL A 180 -13.35 -1.25 15.08
CA VAL A 180 -12.50 -1.44 16.27
C VAL A 180 -11.75 -2.76 16.14
N LEU A 181 -10.43 -2.70 16.18
CA LEU A 181 -9.54 -3.85 16.21
C LEU A 181 -8.97 -4.01 17.61
N ALA A 182 -9.25 -5.12 18.26
CA ALA A 182 -8.64 -5.47 19.54
C ALA A 182 -7.74 -6.70 19.40
N ARG A 183 -6.90 -6.93 20.42
CA ARG A 183 -5.98 -8.08 20.41
C ARG A 183 -6.73 -9.42 20.33
N ASP A 184 -7.77 -9.56 21.14
CA ASP A 184 -8.61 -10.76 21.29
C ASP A 184 -10.02 -10.40 21.80
N SER A 185 -10.87 -11.42 21.98
CA SER A 185 -12.28 -11.28 22.41
C SER A 185 -12.51 -10.77 23.83
N ARG A 186 -11.47 -10.46 24.61
CA ARG A 186 -11.61 -9.87 25.95
C ARG A 186 -12.06 -8.41 25.89
N GLU A 187 -11.90 -7.75 24.74
CA GLU A 187 -12.37 -6.39 24.48
C GLU A 187 -13.47 -6.43 23.41
N THR A 188 -14.47 -5.55 23.52
CA THR A 188 -15.49 -5.38 22.48
C THR A 188 -14.83 -4.82 21.21
N CYS A 189 -14.89 -5.59 20.12
CA CYS A 189 -14.25 -5.24 18.85
C CYS A 189 -15.05 -5.78 17.65
N ASP A 190 -14.77 -5.23 16.48
CA ASP A 190 -15.27 -5.72 15.20
C ASP A 190 -14.37 -6.80 14.61
N LEU A 191 -13.06 -6.71 14.88
CA LEU A 191 -12.08 -7.67 14.40
C LEU A 191 -11.05 -7.99 15.49
N GLN A 192 -10.82 -9.28 15.71
CA GLN A 192 -9.81 -9.78 16.63
C GLN A 192 -8.47 -9.93 15.90
N ALA A 193 -7.48 -9.10 16.23
CA ALA A 193 -6.21 -9.05 15.52
C ALA A 193 -5.44 -10.37 15.54
N ARG A 194 -5.51 -11.14 16.65
CA ARG A 194 -4.85 -12.45 16.73
C ARG A 194 -5.47 -13.45 15.75
N GLU A 195 -6.79 -13.53 15.70
CA GLU A 195 -7.52 -14.43 14.80
C GLU A 195 -7.32 -14.00 13.35
N ALA A 196 -7.48 -12.71 13.05
CA ALA A 196 -7.27 -12.16 11.72
C ALA A 196 -5.84 -12.37 11.18
N ILE A 197 -4.80 -12.22 12.01
CA ILE A 197 -3.42 -12.53 11.58
C ILE A 197 -3.28 -14.01 11.27
N ARG A 198 -3.84 -14.88 12.11
CA ARG A 198 -3.82 -16.31 11.88
C ARG A 198 -4.55 -16.67 10.59
N ASP A 199 -5.74 -16.12 10.36
CA ASP A 199 -6.52 -16.37 9.15
C ASP A 199 -5.76 -15.91 7.89
N LEU A 200 -5.07 -14.78 7.96
CA LEU A 200 -4.18 -14.34 6.88
C LEU A 200 -3.05 -15.36 6.67
N GLN A 201 -2.35 -15.77 7.73
CA GLN A 201 -1.26 -16.74 7.65
C GLN A 201 -1.73 -18.11 7.10
N ASP A 202 -2.89 -18.58 7.55
CA ASP A 202 -3.50 -19.82 7.08
C ASP A 202 -3.90 -19.70 5.59
N ASP A 203 -4.48 -18.56 5.15
CA ASP A 203 -4.77 -18.29 3.73
C ASP A 203 -3.48 -18.23 2.88
N PHE A 204 -2.38 -17.67 3.41
CA PHE A 204 -1.07 -17.71 2.75
C PHE A 204 -0.56 -19.13 2.56
N ILE A 205 -0.66 -19.98 3.58
CA ILE A 205 -0.22 -21.38 3.54
C ILE A 205 -1.08 -22.18 2.56
N ASP A 206 -2.41 -22.05 2.65
CA ASP A 206 -3.36 -22.78 1.80
C ASP A 206 -3.18 -22.43 0.32
N ARG A 207 -2.81 -21.18 0.03
CA ARG A 207 -2.55 -20.68 -1.33
C ARG A 207 -1.12 -20.85 -1.80
N GLU A 208 -0.21 -21.41 -1.01
CA GLU A 208 1.16 -21.65 -1.46
C GLU A 208 1.20 -22.50 -2.75
N ALA A 209 0.24 -23.43 -2.89
CA ALA A 209 0.06 -24.23 -4.10
C ALA A 209 -0.31 -23.41 -5.35
N GLU A 210 -1.01 -22.28 -5.20
CA GLU A 210 -1.31 -21.34 -6.31
C GLU A 210 -0.02 -20.70 -6.86
N PHE A 211 1.02 -20.63 -6.02
CA PHE A 211 2.35 -20.17 -6.39
C PHE A 211 3.33 -21.34 -6.57
N ALA A 212 2.86 -22.56 -6.88
CA ALA A 212 3.77 -23.65 -7.25
C ALA A 212 4.49 -23.35 -8.58
N ASP A 213 3.87 -22.56 -9.45
CA ASP A 213 4.49 -22.04 -10.66
C ASP A 213 5.54 -20.97 -10.35
N GLU A 214 6.71 -21.09 -10.99
CA GLU A 214 7.81 -20.16 -10.77
C GLU A 214 7.50 -18.76 -11.34
N GLY A 215 6.66 -18.69 -12.37
CA GLY A 215 6.21 -17.44 -12.98
C GLY A 215 5.41 -16.57 -12.00
N GLU A 216 4.43 -17.14 -11.31
CA GLU A 216 3.64 -16.42 -10.29
C GLU A 216 4.51 -15.93 -9.11
N ARG A 217 5.49 -16.72 -8.69
CA ARG A 217 6.46 -16.28 -7.65
C ARG A 217 7.28 -15.09 -8.11
N ARG A 218 7.76 -15.12 -9.36
CA ARG A 218 8.54 -14.03 -9.95
C ARG A 218 7.68 -12.79 -10.18
N MET A 219 6.42 -12.96 -10.59
CA MET A 219 5.43 -11.87 -10.69
C MET A 219 5.23 -11.19 -9.33
N LEU A 220 4.94 -11.96 -8.28
CA LEU A 220 4.80 -11.44 -6.91
C LEU A 220 6.07 -10.73 -6.43
N ALA A 221 7.25 -11.28 -6.72
CA ALA A 221 8.53 -10.67 -6.37
C ALA A 221 8.72 -9.31 -7.08
N LEU A 222 8.38 -9.21 -8.37
CA LEU A 222 8.39 -7.95 -9.11
C LEU A 222 7.41 -6.95 -8.54
N VAL A 223 6.16 -7.35 -8.27
CA VAL A 223 5.13 -6.48 -7.68
C VAL A 223 5.60 -5.93 -6.34
N LYS A 224 6.17 -6.77 -5.47
CA LYS A 224 6.74 -6.33 -4.18
C LYS A 224 7.91 -5.38 -4.37
N ALA A 225 8.84 -5.69 -5.27
CA ALA A 225 10.02 -4.84 -5.50
C ALA A 225 9.63 -3.46 -6.06
N PHE A 226 8.71 -3.44 -7.04
CA PHE A 226 8.23 -2.21 -7.64
C PHE A 226 7.34 -1.41 -6.70
N GLY A 227 6.50 -2.05 -5.88
CA GLY A 227 5.68 -1.37 -4.87
C GLY A 227 6.54 -0.65 -3.84
N ILE A 228 7.63 -1.30 -3.38
CA ILE A 228 8.62 -0.66 -2.49
C ILE A 228 9.30 0.52 -3.20
N ALA A 229 9.72 0.35 -4.46
CA ALA A 229 10.35 1.43 -5.22
C ALA A 229 9.38 2.62 -5.42
N ALA A 230 8.10 2.34 -5.67
CA ALA A 230 7.04 3.34 -5.81
C ALA A 230 6.83 4.12 -4.51
N ASP A 231 6.76 3.45 -3.36
CA ASP A 231 6.62 4.11 -2.04
C ASP A 231 7.78 5.07 -1.74
N VAL A 232 9.01 4.63 -2.06
CA VAL A 232 10.22 5.44 -1.91
C VAL A 232 10.19 6.63 -2.86
N ALA A 233 9.86 6.43 -4.14
CA ALA A 233 9.78 7.49 -5.13
C ALA A 233 8.71 8.54 -4.76
N ALA A 234 7.49 8.09 -4.42
CA ALA A 234 6.39 8.92 -3.93
C ALA A 234 6.82 9.78 -2.74
N SER A 235 7.44 9.15 -1.74
CA SER A 235 7.90 9.87 -0.55
C SER A 235 9.02 10.86 -0.84
N ALA A 236 10.00 10.51 -1.66
CA ALA A 236 11.14 11.36 -1.96
C ALA A 236 10.76 12.59 -2.80
N VAL A 237 9.90 12.41 -3.80
CA VAL A 237 9.44 13.49 -4.69
C VAL A 237 8.51 14.43 -3.95
N ALA A 238 7.52 13.89 -3.23
CA ALA A 238 6.56 14.70 -2.49
C ALA A 238 7.24 15.52 -1.37
N ALA A 239 8.26 14.98 -0.71
CA ALA A 239 9.02 15.73 0.29
C ALA A 239 9.79 16.93 -0.30
N LYS A 240 10.26 16.83 -1.55
CA LYS A 240 10.93 17.93 -2.26
C LYS A 240 9.93 18.97 -2.78
N GLY A 241 8.85 18.52 -3.42
CA GLY A 241 7.84 19.40 -4.01
C GLY A 241 6.90 20.03 -2.99
N GLN A 242 6.74 19.42 -1.81
CA GLN A 242 5.83 19.79 -0.71
C GLN A 242 4.34 19.79 -1.05
N TRP A 243 3.96 20.28 -2.24
CA TRP A 243 2.59 20.36 -2.74
C TRP A 243 2.45 19.53 -4.01
N ALA A 244 1.32 18.84 -4.16
CA ALA A 244 1.10 17.89 -5.26
C ALA A 244 1.23 18.54 -6.65
N ARG A 245 0.85 19.82 -6.76
CA ARG A 245 0.96 20.60 -8.00
C ARG A 245 2.38 20.93 -8.43
N ASP A 246 3.36 20.78 -7.54
CA ASP A 246 4.75 21.21 -7.76
C ASP A 246 5.65 20.03 -8.19
N TYR A 247 5.09 18.83 -8.43
CA TYR A 247 5.85 17.67 -8.89
C TYR A 247 5.03 16.72 -9.79
N SER A 248 5.75 15.84 -10.48
CA SER A 248 5.19 14.79 -11.34
C SER A 248 5.96 13.50 -11.13
N LEU A 249 5.28 12.44 -10.69
CA LEU A 249 5.90 11.13 -10.50
C LEU A 249 6.31 10.51 -11.84
N THR A 250 5.50 10.72 -12.87
CA THR A 250 5.81 10.25 -14.23
C THR A 250 7.10 10.87 -14.75
N ASP A 251 7.24 12.19 -14.63
CA ASP A 251 8.44 12.89 -15.10
C ASP A 251 9.66 12.49 -14.26
N TYR A 252 9.51 12.44 -12.93
CA TYR A 252 10.60 12.01 -12.05
C TYR A 252 11.09 10.59 -12.39
N VAL A 253 10.18 9.63 -12.60
CA VAL A 253 10.53 8.26 -12.97
C VAL A 253 11.21 8.25 -14.34
N ALA A 254 10.64 8.91 -15.34
CA ALA A 254 11.22 8.98 -16.68
C ALA A 254 12.64 9.59 -16.68
N GLU A 255 12.84 10.70 -15.98
CA GLU A 255 14.14 11.36 -15.82
C GLU A 255 15.14 10.49 -15.07
N SER A 256 14.70 9.82 -14.00
CA SER A 256 15.55 8.93 -13.20
C SER A 256 16.07 7.75 -14.01
N PHE A 257 15.26 7.19 -14.91
CA PHE A 257 15.68 6.10 -15.80
C PHE A 257 16.36 6.56 -17.09
N ALA A 258 16.26 7.84 -17.46
CA ALA A 258 17.05 8.42 -18.56
C ALA A 258 18.55 8.46 -18.23
N ILE A 259 18.91 8.48 -16.94
CA ILE A 259 20.29 8.44 -16.45
C ILE A 259 20.71 6.98 -16.26
N GLY A 260 21.22 6.36 -17.32
CA GLY A 260 21.78 5.01 -17.30
C GLY A 260 23.31 5.00 -17.29
N LEU A 261 23.90 3.92 -16.75
CA LEU A 261 25.32 3.64 -16.96
C LEU A 261 25.57 3.40 -18.46
N LYS A 262 26.48 4.18 -19.04
CA LYS A 262 26.96 3.94 -20.41
C LYS A 262 28.07 2.89 -20.37
N PRO A 263 28.32 2.18 -21.48
CA PRO A 263 29.48 1.28 -21.57
C PRO A 263 30.81 1.96 -21.20
N ALA A 264 30.94 3.26 -21.49
CA ALA A 264 32.10 4.07 -21.10
C ALA A 264 32.23 4.29 -19.59
N ASP A 265 31.12 4.26 -18.83
CA ASP A 265 31.12 4.38 -17.37
C ASP A 265 31.57 3.07 -16.71
N LEU A 266 31.20 1.92 -17.29
CA LEU A 266 31.67 0.60 -16.85
C LEU A 266 33.17 0.40 -17.10
N SER A 267 33.72 1.08 -18.10
CA SER A 267 35.15 1.02 -18.44
C SER A 267 36.04 1.84 -17.48
N ARG A 268 35.43 2.57 -16.53
CA ARG A 268 36.12 3.41 -15.53
C ARG A 268 36.09 2.81 -14.12
N LEU A 269 35.46 1.64 -13.95
CA LEU A 269 35.47 0.84 -12.72
C LEU A 269 36.63 -0.17 -12.77
#